data_AF-A0A1V5L7G1-F1
#
_entry.id   AF-A0A1V5L7G1-F1
#
_cell.length_a   1.000
_cell.length_b   1.000
_cell.length_c   1.000
_cell.angle_alpha   90.00
_cell.angle_beta   90.00
_cell.angle_gamma   90.00
#
_symmetry.space_group_name_H-M   'P 1'
#
loop_
_entity.id
_entity.type
_entity.pdbx_description
1 polymer ?
#
loop_
_entity_poly.entity_id
_entity_poly.type
_entity_poly.pdbx_seq_one_letter_code
_entity_poly.pdbx_strand_id
1 'polypeptide(L)'
;MRPWRDYDCRDRQVTVSAETLNDRSCGSYVALSRSGELRRRVVEAAAGLRVCRLCPRECGADRSGKTHVDDGRGRRGLRGGLGFCRTGRLARVASYGPHFGEEAPLVGQGGSGTIFFSYCNLACVFCQNWEISHGGEGEEVTAEELATMMLRLQQRGCHNINLVSPSHVVPQVLEAVEIAAQRGLTLPLVYNTGGYDAVKTLQVLDGVVDIYMPDAKYANEVVAAGCSGVPDYVMRNRAAILEMHRQVGDLVIDGSGVAVRGLLVRHLVLPGGLAGTADVMNFLVRQVSPDTYVNIMAQYHPAGAVLLPAAPSAENIEKCAPNLRRRITSEEYQGAVAAARDAGLWRLDR
;
A
#
# COMPACT_ATOMS: atom_id res chain seq x y z
N MET A 1 5.49 34.86 -11.04
CA MET A 1 4.57 34.03 -10.25
C MET A 1 3.20 34.12 -10.89
N ARG A 2 2.69 33.06 -11.53
CA ARG A 2 1.30 33.03 -11.98
C ARG A 2 0.42 32.60 -10.80
N PRO A 3 -0.72 33.26 -10.54
CA PRO A 3 -1.62 32.85 -9.47
C PRO A 3 -2.20 31.46 -9.78
N TRP A 4 -2.25 30.61 -8.76
CA TRP A 4 -2.93 29.32 -8.81
C TRP A 4 -4.41 29.57 -9.09
N ARG A 5 -4.98 28.89 -10.10
CA ARG A 5 -6.42 28.90 -10.35
C ARG A 5 -7.10 28.15 -9.20
N ASP A 6 -8.11 28.75 -8.59
CA ASP A 6 -9.01 28.08 -7.68
C ASP A 6 -9.65 26.88 -8.40
N TYR A 7 -9.42 25.67 -7.87
CA TYR A 7 -10.00 24.43 -8.42
C TYR A 7 -11.45 24.31 -7.95
N ASP A 8 -12.39 24.46 -8.89
CA ASP A 8 -13.80 24.35 -8.56
C ASP A 8 -14.29 22.89 -8.63
N CYS A 9 -14.19 22.18 -7.51
CA CYS A 9 -14.64 20.79 -7.40
C CYS A 9 -16.18 20.67 -7.29
N ARG A 10 -16.98 21.60 -7.83
CA ARG A 10 -18.41 21.76 -7.49
C ARG A 10 -19.38 20.79 -8.15
N ASP A 11 -19.06 20.19 -9.30
CA ASP A 11 -20.04 19.36 -10.01
C ASP A 11 -19.51 17.94 -10.36
N ARG A 12 -19.89 16.95 -9.55
CA ARG A 12 -19.91 15.54 -9.98
C ARG A 12 -21.27 14.92 -9.68
N GLN A 13 -22.17 14.99 -10.66
CA GLN A 13 -23.17 13.94 -10.85
C GLN A 13 -22.50 12.82 -11.67
N VAL A 14 -22.54 11.60 -11.14
CA VAL A 14 -21.90 10.41 -11.69
C VAL A 14 -22.58 10.03 -13.01
N THR A 15 -22.07 10.52 -14.13
CA THR A 15 -22.20 9.88 -15.46
C THR A 15 -20.88 10.10 -16.18
N VAL A 16 -20.12 9.02 -16.41
CA VAL A 16 -18.82 9.08 -17.08
C VAL A 16 -19.08 8.93 -18.58
N SER A 17 -19.14 10.05 -19.31
CA SER A 17 -18.93 10.08 -20.76
C SER A 17 -17.48 10.48 -21.06
N ALA A 18 -16.89 9.89 -22.10
CA ALA A 18 -15.47 10.00 -22.45
C ALA A 18 -14.97 11.40 -22.85
N GLU A 19 -15.82 12.44 -22.84
CA GLU A 19 -15.54 13.74 -23.45
C GLU A 19 -15.22 14.89 -22.47
N THR A 20 -15.12 14.65 -21.16
CA THR A 20 -14.89 15.73 -20.16
C THR A 20 -13.60 15.57 -19.33
N LEU A 21 -12.54 14.98 -19.91
CA LEU A 21 -11.28 14.67 -19.19
C LEU A 21 -10.23 15.80 -19.22
N ASN A 22 -10.66 17.05 -19.02
CA ASN A 22 -9.72 18.19 -18.99
C ASN A 22 -9.63 18.91 -17.64
N ASP A 23 -10.14 18.30 -16.57
CA ASP A 23 -9.98 18.79 -15.21
C ASP A 23 -9.34 17.70 -14.34
N ARG A 24 -8.18 17.99 -13.74
CA ARG A 24 -7.47 17.03 -12.87
C ARG A 24 -8.44 16.61 -11.77
N SER A 25 -8.72 15.30 -11.68
CA SER A 25 -9.74 14.82 -10.75
C SER A 25 -9.31 15.07 -9.31
N CYS A 26 -10.14 15.81 -8.58
CA CYS A 26 -10.05 15.89 -7.12
C CYS A 26 -10.20 14.49 -6.50
N GLY A 27 -9.45 14.21 -5.44
CA GLY A 27 -9.48 12.94 -4.72
C GLY A 27 -10.88 12.57 -4.25
N SER A 28 -11.25 11.30 -4.38
CA SER A 28 -12.62 10.83 -4.19
C SER A 28 -13.15 11.07 -2.76
N TYR A 29 -12.26 11.08 -1.78
CA TYR A 29 -12.57 11.35 -0.37
C TYR A 29 -13.19 12.74 -0.13
N VAL A 30 -12.99 13.72 -1.03
CA VAL A 30 -13.54 15.07 -0.86
C VAL A 30 -15.07 15.08 -0.89
N ALA A 31 -15.68 14.26 -1.75
CA ALA A 31 -17.13 14.11 -1.78
C ALA A 31 -17.67 13.48 -0.49
N LEU A 32 -16.95 12.48 0.06
CA LEU A 32 -17.30 11.84 1.33
C LEU A 32 -17.14 12.78 2.53
N SER A 33 -16.13 13.65 2.51
CA SER A 33 -15.94 14.67 3.55
C SER A 33 -17.09 15.68 3.53
N ARG A 34 -17.47 16.18 2.35
CA ARG A 34 -18.61 17.11 2.19
C ARG A 34 -19.95 16.55 2.64
N SER A 35 -20.20 15.25 2.38
CA SER A 35 -21.44 14.59 2.81
C SER A 35 -21.45 14.21 4.30
N GLY A 36 -20.31 14.30 4.99
CA GLY A 36 -20.14 13.83 6.37
C GLY A 36 -19.94 12.31 6.50
N GLU A 37 -19.98 11.57 5.40
CA GLU A 37 -19.77 10.12 5.40
C GLU A 37 -18.34 9.75 5.83
N LEU A 38 -17.34 10.53 5.41
CA LEU A 38 -15.95 10.31 5.84
C LEU A 38 -15.82 10.42 7.36
N ARG A 39 -16.46 11.44 7.97
CA ARG A 39 -16.48 11.62 9.41
C ARG A 39 -17.12 10.43 10.14
N ARG A 40 -18.22 9.87 9.61
CA ARG A 40 -18.86 8.67 10.16
C ARG A 40 -17.90 7.49 10.18
N ARG A 41 -17.20 7.24 9.07
CA ARG A 41 -16.21 6.16 8.93
C ARG A 41 -15.00 6.36 9.83
N VAL A 42 -14.55 7.60 10.02
CA VAL A 42 -13.48 7.94 10.98
C VAL A 42 -13.86 7.48 12.39
N VAL A 43 -15.08 7.80 12.85
CA VAL A 43 -15.54 7.42 14.19
C VAL A 43 -15.61 5.89 14.34
N GLU A 44 -16.14 5.19 13.32
CA GLU A 44 -16.22 3.73 13.33
C GLU A 44 -14.83 3.07 13.34
N ALA A 45 -13.93 3.52 12.47
CA ALA A 45 -12.57 3.00 12.37
C ALA A 45 -11.77 3.24 13.66
N ALA A 46 -11.91 4.42 14.27
CA ALA A 46 -11.28 4.75 15.54
C ALA A 46 -11.83 3.90 16.70
N ALA A 47 -13.15 3.65 16.74
CA ALA A 47 -13.74 2.74 17.73
C ALA A 47 -13.20 1.29 17.58
N GLY A 48 -12.95 0.86 16.34
CA GLY A 48 -12.35 -0.43 16.02
C GLY A 48 -10.94 -0.64 16.59
N LEU A 49 -10.23 0.42 16.98
CA LEU A 49 -8.92 0.32 17.63
C LEU A 49 -8.98 -0.36 19.01
N ARG A 50 -10.15 -0.41 19.67
CA ARG A 50 -10.31 -1.13 20.96
C ARG A 50 -10.13 -2.64 20.84
N VAL A 51 -10.46 -3.20 19.68
CA VAL A 51 -10.27 -4.63 19.36
C VAL A 51 -9.77 -4.71 17.93
N CYS A 52 -8.47 -4.48 17.74
CA CYS A 52 -7.88 -4.31 16.42
C CYS A 52 -8.05 -5.56 15.52
N ARG A 53 -8.71 -5.36 14.37
CA ARG A 53 -8.86 -6.33 13.28
C ARG A 53 -8.57 -5.71 11.90
N LEU A 54 -7.68 -4.72 11.86
CA LEU A 54 -7.37 -3.94 10.65
C LEU A 54 -6.68 -4.74 9.55
N CYS A 55 -6.00 -5.84 9.90
CA CYS A 55 -5.35 -6.70 8.94
C CYS A 55 -5.73 -8.16 9.22
N PRO A 56 -5.43 -9.09 8.29
CA PRO A 56 -5.85 -10.49 8.42
C PRO A 56 -5.23 -11.22 9.62
N ARG A 57 -4.30 -10.61 10.36
CA ARG A 57 -3.80 -11.15 11.64
C ARG A 57 -4.82 -11.11 12.77
N GLU A 58 -5.84 -10.25 12.69
CA GLU A 58 -6.92 -10.12 13.68
C GLU A 58 -6.45 -10.14 15.15
N CYS A 59 -5.38 -9.39 15.47
CA CYS A 59 -4.65 -9.56 16.73
C CYS A 59 -5.46 -9.20 18.00
N GLY A 60 -6.55 -8.45 17.87
CA GLY A 60 -7.40 -8.05 18.99
C GLY A 60 -6.72 -7.12 20.00
N ALA A 61 -5.59 -6.50 19.64
CA ALA A 61 -4.91 -5.50 20.46
C ALA A 61 -5.82 -4.29 20.69
N ASP A 62 -5.87 -3.78 21.92
CA ASP A 62 -6.49 -2.49 22.23
C ASP A 62 -5.45 -1.39 22.02
N ARG A 63 -5.77 -0.45 21.12
CA ARG A 63 -4.95 0.69 20.69
C ARG A 63 -5.60 2.03 20.97
N SER A 64 -6.66 2.04 21.79
CA SER A 64 -7.39 3.26 22.12
C SER A 64 -6.65 4.15 23.14
N GLY A 65 -5.63 3.62 23.82
CA GLY A 65 -4.81 4.31 24.82
C GLY A 65 -3.77 5.27 24.24
N LYS A 66 -3.40 6.29 25.03
CA LYS A 66 -2.48 7.37 24.61
C LYS A 66 -1.01 6.97 24.57
N THR A 67 -0.61 5.92 25.29
CA THR A 67 0.78 5.47 25.37
C THR A 67 0.80 3.95 25.44
N HIS A 68 1.46 3.33 24.47
CA HIS A 68 1.90 1.96 24.59
C HIS A 68 3.42 2.01 24.57
N VAL A 69 4.03 1.80 25.72
CA VAL A 69 5.48 1.64 25.79
C VAL A 69 5.79 0.31 25.12
N ASP A 70 6.52 0.33 24.00
CA ASP A 70 7.17 -0.88 23.51
C ASP A 70 8.24 -1.25 24.53
N ASP A 71 7.90 -2.14 25.45
CA ASP A 71 8.78 -2.56 26.54
C ASP A 71 9.93 -3.47 26.04
N GLY A 72 10.11 -3.59 24.72
CA GLY A 72 11.05 -4.49 24.06
C GLY A 72 10.74 -5.98 24.29
N ARG A 73 9.74 -6.28 25.13
CA ARG A 73 9.23 -7.62 25.44
C ARG A 73 7.93 -7.88 24.71
N GLY A 74 7.56 -7.04 23.74
CA GLY A 74 6.36 -7.09 22.92
C GLY A 74 5.94 -8.53 22.66
N ARG A 75 5.09 -9.06 23.54
CA ARG A 75 4.72 -10.47 23.51
C ARG A 75 3.84 -10.59 22.27
N ARG A 76 4.42 -11.16 21.20
CA ARG A 76 3.72 -11.44 19.95
C ARG A 76 2.40 -12.13 20.29
N GLY A 77 1.29 -11.43 20.05
CA GLY A 77 -0.05 -12.02 20.07
C GLY A 77 -0.77 -12.13 21.42
N LEU A 78 -0.42 -11.37 22.46
CA LEU A 78 -1.25 -11.33 23.68
C LEU A 78 -2.13 -10.07 23.76
N ARG A 79 -3.36 -10.26 24.28
CA ARG A 79 -4.28 -9.18 24.67
C ARG A 79 -3.53 -8.19 25.60
N GLY A 80 -3.53 -6.91 25.24
CA GLY A 80 -2.92 -5.82 26.01
C GLY A 80 -1.59 -5.29 25.47
N GLY A 81 -1.01 -5.89 24.41
CA GLY A 81 0.20 -5.38 23.74
C GLY A 81 -0.08 -4.69 22.39
N LEU A 82 0.95 -4.13 21.77
CA LEU A 82 0.89 -3.46 20.45
C LEU A 82 0.56 -4.39 19.27
N GLY A 83 0.43 -5.70 19.50
CA GLY A 83 0.24 -6.70 18.46
C GLY A 83 1.48 -6.88 17.58
N PHE A 84 1.34 -7.63 16.50
CA PHE A 84 2.48 -7.97 15.62
C PHE A 84 3.14 -6.72 15.00
N CYS A 85 2.34 -5.77 14.51
CA CYS A 85 2.85 -4.58 13.81
C CYS A 85 3.39 -3.50 14.74
N ARG A 86 3.35 -3.67 16.07
CA ARG A 86 3.92 -2.72 17.04
C ARG A 86 3.36 -1.28 17.02
N THR A 87 2.24 -1.05 16.35
CA THR A 87 1.64 0.30 16.22
C THR A 87 0.57 0.54 17.28
N GLY A 88 0.65 1.68 17.96
CA GLY A 88 -0.31 2.11 18.97
C GLY A 88 -1.46 2.95 18.42
N ARG A 89 -1.87 3.96 19.18
CA ARG A 89 -2.93 4.93 18.79
C ARG A 89 -2.48 5.85 17.68
N LEU A 90 -1.22 6.27 17.70
CA LEU A 90 -0.61 7.15 16.71
C LEU A 90 0.05 6.32 15.61
N ALA A 91 0.02 6.85 14.38
CA ALA A 91 0.83 6.30 13.31
C ALA A 91 2.28 6.73 13.53
N ARG A 92 3.23 5.88 13.15
CA ARG A 92 4.65 6.25 13.12
C ARG A 92 5.06 6.50 11.69
N VAL A 93 5.68 7.66 11.42
CA VAL A 93 6.11 8.07 10.09
C VAL A 93 7.63 8.13 10.06
N ALA A 94 8.25 7.33 9.20
CA ALA A 94 9.69 7.29 8.99
C ALA A 94 10.17 8.50 8.18
N SER A 95 9.46 8.84 7.10
CA SER A 95 9.80 9.98 6.25
C SER A 95 8.61 10.40 5.38
N TYR A 96 8.66 11.62 4.84
CA TYR A 96 7.75 12.07 3.80
C TYR A 96 8.43 13.01 2.80
N GLY A 97 8.04 12.95 1.53
CA GLY A 97 8.58 13.81 0.48
C GLY A 97 8.13 13.43 -0.93
N PRO A 98 8.39 14.30 -1.93
CA PRO A 98 8.28 13.94 -3.33
C PRO A 98 9.23 12.79 -3.63
N HIS A 99 8.69 11.66 -4.06
CA HIS A 99 9.43 10.48 -4.44
C HIS A 99 9.34 10.27 -5.95
N PHE A 100 10.50 10.15 -6.59
CA PHE A 100 10.64 9.96 -8.04
C PHE A 100 11.04 8.52 -8.41
N GLY A 101 11.13 7.62 -7.41
CA GLY A 101 11.46 6.20 -7.61
C GLY A 101 10.24 5.29 -7.69
N GLU A 102 9.02 5.85 -7.64
CA GLU A 102 7.77 5.11 -7.84
C GLU A 102 7.50 4.86 -9.33
N GLU A 103 6.45 4.12 -9.65
CA GLU A 103 6.06 3.79 -11.03
C GLU A 103 5.85 5.02 -11.89
N ALA A 104 6.17 4.91 -13.17
CA ALA A 104 6.07 5.98 -14.15
C ALA A 104 4.75 6.79 -14.07
N PRO A 105 3.56 6.16 -14.00
CA PRO A 105 2.30 6.88 -13.88
C PRO A 105 2.09 7.62 -12.55
N LEU A 106 2.86 7.35 -11.49
CA LEU A 106 2.70 8.02 -10.19
C LEU A 106 3.62 9.22 -9.99
N VAL A 107 4.75 9.26 -10.70
CA VAL A 107 5.79 10.27 -10.45
C VAL A 107 5.59 11.54 -11.27
N GLY A 108 5.17 11.43 -12.53
CA GLY A 108 5.08 12.58 -13.45
C GLY A 108 6.29 13.53 -13.34
N GLN A 109 6.04 14.83 -13.40
CA GLN A 109 7.09 15.86 -13.18
C GLN A 109 7.24 16.32 -11.71
N GLY A 110 6.28 15.97 -10.85
CA GLY A 110 6.13 16.55 -9.49
C GLY A 110 6.51 15.59 -8.37
N GLY A 111 6.76 14.32 -8.71
CA GLY A 111 6.94 13.23 -7.77
C GLY A 111 5.60 12.72 -7.21
N SER A 112 5.66 11.49 -6.70
CA SER A 112 4.61 10.92 -5.85
C SER A 112 4.81 11.46 -4.42
N GLY A 113 3.79 12.10 -3.85
CA GLY A 113 3.88 12.70 -2.53
C GLY A 113 3.84 11.62 -1.44
N THR A 114 5.00 11.07 -1.11
CA THR A 114 5.08 9.80 -0.39
C THR A 114 5.19 10.03 1.11
N ILE A 115 4.46 9.23 1.90
CA ILE A 115 4.54 9.15 3.35
C ILE A 115 4.82 7.69 3.72
N PHE A 116 6.01 7.43 4.25
CA PHE A 116 6.44 6.10 4.67
C PHE A 116 6.02 5.85 6.12
N PHE A 117 5.07 4.94 6.33
CA PHE A 117 4.73 4.49 7.67
C PHE A 117 5.71 3.42 8.15
N SER A 118 6.03 3.49 9.43
CA SER A 118 6.91 2.54 10.09
C SER A 118 6.14 1.32 10.56
N TYR A 119 6.89 0.24 10.75
CA TYR A 119 6.38 -1.10 10.97
C TYR A 119 5.57 -1.67 9.79
N CYS A 120 5.21 -2.95 9.88
CA CYS A 120 4.43 -3.64 8.87
C CYS A 120 3.57 -4.74 9.50
N ASN A 121 2.49 -5.12 8.82
CA ASN A 121 1.72 -6.31 9.15
C ASN A 121 2.33 -7.61 8.56
N LEU A 122 3.39 -7.51 7.77
CA LEU A 122 4.19 -8.63 7.26
C LEU A 122 5.58 -8.69 7.93
N ALA A 123 6.27 -9.81 7.76
CA ALA A 123 7.59 -10.09 8.36
C ALA A 123 8.61 -10.52 7.30
N CYS A 124 8.66 -9.81 6.16
CA CYS A 124 9.45 -10.23 5.00
C CYS A 124 10.93 -10.40 5.35
N VAL A 125 11.46 -11.63 5.23
CA VAL A 125 12.87 -11.92 5.54
C VAL A 125 13.83 -11.16 4.63
N PHE A 126 13.39 -10.81 3.43
CA PHE A 126 14.13 -10.05 2.43
C PHE A 126 13.76 -8.55 2.39
N CYS A 127 13.12 -8.03 3.44
CA CYS A 127 12.64 -6.63 3.44
C CYS A 127 13.77 -5.64 3.14
N GLN A 128 13.65 -4.92 2.02
CA GLN A 128 14.60 -3.87 1.62
C GLN A 128 14.43 -2.57 2.42
N ASN A 129 13.31 -2.42 3.13
CA ASN A 129 13.02 -1.33 4.05
C ASN A 129 13.08 -1.81 5.51
N TRP A 130 14.04 -2.69 5.85
CA TRP A 130 14.09 -3.38 7.13
C TRP A 130 14.08 -2.42 8.33
N GLU A 131 14.87 -1.36 8.25
CA GLU A 131 15.02 -0.33 9.27
C GLU A 131 13.67 0.37 9.58
N ILE A 132 12.84 0.56 8.56
CA ILE A 132 11.52 1.19 8.69
C ILE A 132 10.46 0.15 9.11
N SER A 133 10.35 -0.95 8.38
CA SER A 133 9.27 -1.94 8.53
C SER A 133 9.48 -2.88 9.72
N HIS A 134 10.71 -3.08 10.18
CA HIS A 134 11.05 -3.90 11.35
C HIS A 134 11.70 -3.08 12.46
N GLY A 135 12.57 -2.12 12.11
CA GLY A 135 13.32 -1.30 13.07
C GLY A 135 12.51 -0.17 13.70
N GLY A 136 11.39 0.25 13.09
CA GLY A 136 10.51 1.26 13.68
C GLY A 136 11.11 2.68 13.66
N GLU A 137 11.97 2.99 12.71
CA GLU A 137 12.48 4.35 12.48
C GLU A 137 11.36 5.38 12.34
N GLY A 138 11.63 6.66 12.58
CA GLY A 138 10.65 7.73 12.49
C GLY A 138 10.08 8.17 13.82
N GLU A 139 8.93 8.84 13.78
CA GLU A 139 8.28 9.40 14.97
C GLU A 139 6.78 9.14 14.96
N GLU A 140 6.19 9.00 16.15
CA GLU A 140 4.73 8.97 16.29
C GLU A 140 4.15 10.34 15.94
N VAL A 141 3.10 10.35 15.14
CA VAL A 141 2.44 11.57 14.66
C VAL A 141 0.94 11.54 14.94
N THR A 142 0.42 12.70 15.27
CA THR A 142 -1.02 12.98 15.38
C THR A 142 -1.69 13.03 14.00
N ALA A 143 -3.01 12.95 13.99
CA ALA A 143 -3.78 13.10 12.76
C ALA A 143 -3.59 14.49 12.13
N GLU A 144 -3.45 15.54 12.94
CA GLU A 144 -3.18 16.91 12.52
C GLU A 144 -1.79 17.06 11.87
N GLU A 145 -0.77 16.42 12.42
CA GLU A 145 0.58 16.40 11.84
C GLU A 145 0.58 15.65 10.52
N LEU A 146 -0.05 14.47 10.47
CA LEU A 146 -0.18 13.69 9.23
C LEU A 146 -0.95 14.45 8.14
N ALA A 147 -2.05 15.12 8.50
CA ALA A 147 -2.80 15.99 7.59
C ALA A 147 -1.93 17.15 7.07
N THR A 148 -1.10 17.73 7.93
CA THR A 148 -0.16 18.79 7.56
C THR A 148 0.90 18.28 6.57
N MET A 149 1.39 17.05 6.73
CA MET A 149 2.31 16.43 5.77
C MET A 149 1.66 16.30 4.39
N MET A 150 0.41 15.81 4.32
CA MET A 150 -0.35 15.69 3.06
C MET A 150 -0.49 17.04 2.35
N LEU A 151 -0.90 18.08 3.09
CA LEU A 151 -1.07 19.43 2.54
C LEU A 151 0.26 20.04 2.07
N ARG A 152 1.37 19.79 2.78
CA ARG A 152 2.71 20.22 2.35
C ARG A 152 3.14 19.54 1.06
N LEU A 153 2.87 18.25 0.90
CA LEU A 153 3.16 17.52 -0.35
C LEU A 153 2.35 18.08 -1.52
N GLN A 154 1.08 18.42 -1.30
CA GLN A 154 0.28 19.14 -2.29
C GLN A 154 0.87 20.50 -2.65
N GLN A 155 1.25 21.32 -1.66
CA GLN A 155 1.88 22.63 -1.90
C GLN A 155 3.20 22.53 -2.66
N ARG A 156 3.92 21.42 -2.50
CA ARG A 156 5.16 21.13 -3.24
C ARG A 156 4.92 20.67 -4.68
N GLY A 157 3.66 20.50 -5.10
CA GLY A 157 3.30 20.13 -6.46
C GLY A 157 3.39 18.63 -6.77
N CYS A 158 3.33 17.77 -5.74
CA CYS A 158 3.21 16.33 -5.94
C CYS A 158 1.91 15.99 -6.69
N HIS A 159 1.88 14.85 -7.40
CA HIS A 159 0.69 14.44 -8.16
C HIS A 159 -0.34 13.67 -7.34
N ASN A 160 0.08 13.10 -6.22
CA ASN A 160 -0.74 12.28 -5.34
C ASN A 160 -0.18 12.32 -3.91
N ILE A 161 -0.96 11.80 -2.96
CA ILE A 161 -0.49 11.43 -1.63
C ILE A 161 -0.38 9.91 -1.58
N ASN A 162 0.85 9.40 -1.59
CA ASN A 162 1.17 7.98 -1.56
C ASN A 162 1.49 7.51 -0.15
N LEU A 163 0.56 6.72 0.38
CA LEU A 163 0.59 6.16 1.72
C LEU A 163 1.25 4.79 1.64
N VAL A 164 2.47 4.65 2.14
CA VAL A 164 3.28 3.43 2.03
C VAL A 164 3.25 2.63 3.32
N SER A 165 2.87 1.36 3.21
CA SER A 165 2.52 0.47 4.34
C SER A 165 1.37 0.97 5.23
N PRO A 166 0.22 1.42 4.68
CA PRO A 166 -0.88 1.98 5.47
C PRO A 166 -1.78 0.94 6.14
N SER A 167 -1.62 -0.36 5.83
CA SER A 167 -2.51 -1.46 6.25
C SER A 167 -2.82 -1.49 7.75
N HIS A 168 -1.83 -1.20 8.58
CA HIS A 168 -1.95 -1.24 10.04
C HIS A 168 -2.27 0.11 10.70
N VAL A 169 -2.45 1.18 9.90
CA VAL A 169 -2.71 2.55 10.35
C VAL A 169 -3.94 3.18 9.69
N VAL A 170 -4.84 2.38 9.12
CA VAL A 170 -6.03 2.88 8.41
C VAL A 170 -6.89 3.86 9.23
N PRO A 171 -7.21 3.61 10.51
CA PRO A 171 -7.96 4.58 11.32
C PRO A 171 -7.25 5.95 11.44
N GLN A 172 -5.93 5.94 11.65
CA GLN A 172 -5.13 7.15 11.76
C GLN A 172 -5.05 7.90 10.42
N VAL A 173 -4.95 7.16 9.31
CA VAL A 173 -5.02 7.74 7.95
C VAL A 173 -6.37 8.41 7.72
N LEU A 174 -7.48 7.75 8.05
CA LEU A 174 -8.83 8.33 7.86
C LEU A 174 -9.02 9.61 8.68
N GLU A 175 -8.55 9.63 9.93
CA GLU A 175 -8.57 10.83 10.78
C GLU A 175 -7.81 11.99 10.13
N ALA A 176 -6.61 11.73 9.60
CA ALA A 176 -5.79 12.73 8.93
C ALA A 176 -6.39 13.20 7.59
N VAL A 177 -6.94 12.28 6.79
CA VAL A 177 -7.57 12.62 5.50
C VAL A 177 -8.79 13.51 5.71
N GLU A 178 -9.63 13.25 6.72
CA GLU A 178 -10.77 14.12 7.05
C GLU A 178 -10.31 15.54 7.40
N ILE A 179 -9.27 15.67 8.23
CA ILE A 179 -8.68 16.98 8.58
C ILE A 179 -8.09 17.66 7.35
N ALA A 180 -7.35 16.92 6.52
CA ALA A 180 -6.69 17.46 5.33
C ALA A 180 -7.70 17.90 4.28
N ALA A 181 -8.78 17.14 4.07
CA ALA A 181 -9.87 17.46 3.16
C ALA A 181 -10.55 18.79 3.56
N GLN A 182 -10.88 18.96 4.85
CA GLN A 182 -11.44 20.21 5.38
C GLN A 182 -10.49 21.41 5.22
N ARG A 183 -9.19 21.15 5.12
CA ARG A 183 -8.13 22.16 4.93
C ARG A 183 -7.67 22.31 3.47
N GLY A 184 -8.41 21.73 2.52
CA GLY A 184 -8.18 21.94 1.08
C GLY A 184 -7.25 20.94 0.40
N LEU A 185 -7.05 19.74 0.96
CA LEU A 185 -6.41 18.65 0.24
C LEU A 185 -7.33 18.18 -0.90
N THR A 186 -6.81 18.14 -2.11
CA THR A 186 -7.51 17.75 -3.35
C THR A 186 -6.78 16.68 -4.16
N LEU A 187 -5.51 16.39 -3.85
CA LEU A 187 -4.75 15.37 -4.56
C LEU A 187 -5.32 13.96 -4.36
N PRO A 188 -5.24 13.07 -5.38
CA PRO A 188 -5.65 11.69 -5.24
C PRO A 188 -4.79 10.95 -4.20
N LEU A 189 -5.41 9.99 -3.51
CA LEU A 189 -4.71 9.11 -2.56
C LEU A 189 -4.26 7.81 -3.22
N VAL A 190 -2.99 7.46 -3.04
CA VAL A 190 -2.43 6.16 -3.43
C VAL A 190 -2.25 5.31 -2.17
N TYR A 191 -2.75 4.08 -2.21
CA TYR A 191 -2.62 3.09 -1.14
C TYR A 191 -1.58 2.03 -1.54
N ASN A 192 -0.32 2.25 -1.14
CA ASN A 192 0.81 1.38 -1.46
C ASN A 192 1.03 0.35 -0.34
N THR A 193 0.70 -0.90 -0.62
CA THR A 193 0.60 -1.96 0.39
C THR A 193 1.31 -3.23 -0.04
N GLY A 194 1.79 -4.00 0.95
CA GLY A 194 2.26 -5.38 0.73
C GLY A 194 1.15 -6.35 0.31
N GLY A 195 -0.10 -5.89 0.25
CA GLY A 195 -1.25 -6.64 -0.23
C GLY A 195 -1.80 -7.66 0.75
N TYR A 196 -1.44 -7.58 2.04
CA TYR A 196 -1.98 -8.43 3.11
C TYR A 196 -3.02 -7.64 3.92
N ASP A 197 -4.09 -7.26 3.25
CA ASP A 197 -5.10 -6.33 3.76
C ASP A 197 -6.41 -7.05 4.09
N ALA A 198 -7.09 -6.62 5.15
CA ALA A 198 -8.40 -7.17 5.48
C ALA A 198 -9.46 -6.56 4.54
N VAL A 199 -10.23 -7.39 3.84
CA VAL A 199 -11.33 -6.94 2.96
C VAL A 199 -12.29 -5.99 3.69
N LYS A 200 -12.63 -6.29 4.95
CA LYS A 200 -13.47 -5.40 5.78
C LYS A 200 -12.88 -4.01 5.97
N THR A 201 -11.56 -3.91 6.11
CA THR A 201 -10.86 -2.62 6.22
C THR A 201 -10.82 -1.90 4.88
N LEU A 202 -10.62 -2.63 3.78
CA LEU A 202 -10.71 -2.05 2.43
C LEU A 202 -12.12 -1.50 2.15
N GLN A 203 -13.18 -2.18 2.59
CA GLN A 203 -14.56 -1.68 2.42
C GLN A 203 -14.79 -0.32 3.11
N VAL A 204 -14.11 -0.04 4.23
CA VAL A 204 -14.14 1.29 4.88
C VAL A 204 -13.48 2.35 3.99
N LEU A 205 -12.52 1.96 3.15
CA LEU A 205 -11.80 2.83 2.22
C LEU A 205 -12.52 3.06 0.89
N ASP A 206 -13.69 2.46 0.65
CA ASP A 206 -14.41 2.59 -0.63
C ASP A 206 -14.84 4.04 -0.91
N GLY A 207 -14.26 4.63 -1.96
CA GLY A 207 -14.43 6.05 -2.29
C GLY A 207 -13.52 7.00 -1.49
N VAL A 208 -12.63 6.49 -0.64
CA VAL A 208 -11.57 7.26 0.02
C VAL A 208 -10.28 7.22 -0.80
N VAL A 209 -9.89 6.02 -1.24
CA VAL A 209 -8.67 5.79 -2.03
C VAL A 209 -8.99 5.88 -3.51
N ASP A 210 -8.12 6.56 -4.26
CA ASP A 210 -8.26 6.73 -5.71
C ASP A 210 -7.46 5.65 -6.46
N ILE A 211 -6.25 5.35 -5.99
CA ILE A 211 -5.33 4.43 -6.63
C ILE A 211 -4.86 3.38 -5.62
N TYR A 212 -5.04 2.10 -5.96
CA TYR A 212 -4.50 1.00 -5.18
C TYR A 212 -3.22 0.49 -5.81
N MET A 213 -2.22 0.25 -4.96
CA MET A 213 -0.93 -0.29 -5.37
C MET A 213 -0.48 -1.45 -4.47
N PRO A 214 -1.11 -2.63 -4.59
CA PRO A 214 -0.71 -3.80 -3.84
C PRO A 214 0.48 -4.53 -4.48
N ASP A 215 1.35 -5.07 -3.64
CA ASP A 215 2.26 -6.13 -4.04
C ASP A 215 1.50 -7.47 -4.15
N ALA A 216 1.66 -8.18 -5.26
CA ALA A 216 1.32 -9.58 -5.42
C ALA A 216 2.61 -10.43 -5.35
N LYS A 217 3.08 -10.71 -4.11
CA LYS A 217 4.44 -11.23 -3.88
C LYS A 217 4.63 -12.70 -4.24
N TYR A 218 3.62 -13.54 -4.06
CA TYR A 218 3.74 -14.98 -4.14
C TYR A 218 2.47 -15.64 -4.72
N ALA A 219 2.65 -16.82 -5.33
CA ALA A 219 1.55 -17.72 -5.69
C ALA A 219 1.43 -18.97 -4.80
N ASN A 220 2.40 -19.21 -3.92
CA ASN A 220 2.45 -20.40 -3.06
C ASN A 220 2.48 -20.03 -1.57
N GLU A 221 1.60 -20.62 -0.77
CA GLU A 221 1.47 -20.32 0.66
C GLU A 221 2.66 -20.80 1.51
N VAL A 222 3.30 -21.91 1.14
CA VAL A 222 4.51 -22.39 1.84
C VAL A 222 5.65 -21.39 1.66
N VAL A 223 5.83 -20.89 0.43
CA VAL A 223 6.81 -19.84 0.15
C VAL A 223 6.46 -18.55 0.90
N ALA A 224 5.20 -18.13 0.88
CA ALA A 224 4.75 -16.92 1.56
C ALA A 224 4.92 -17.00 3.09
N ALA A 225 4.63 -18.15 3.69
CA ALA A 225 4.83 -18.41 5.11
C ALA A 225 6.31 -18.30 5.49
N GLY A 226 7.18 -18.94 4.72
CA GLY A 226 8.63 -18.90 4.93
C GLY A 226 9.23 -17.52 4.73
N CYS A 227 8.76 -16.80 3.71
CA CYS A 227 9.34 -15.52 3.31
C CYS A 227 8.76 -14.32 4.05
N SER A 228 7.49 -14.35 4.46
CA SER A 228 6.78 -13.18 5.03
C SER A 228 6.11 -13.45 6.39
N GLY A 229 6.20 -14.66 6.93
CA GLY A 229 5.72 -15.00 8.27
C GLY A 229 4.19 -14.98 8.40
N VAL A 230 3.49 -15.30 7.32
CA VAL A 230 2.02 -15.44 7.27
C VAL A 230 1.63 -16.67 6.42
N PRO A 231 0.76 -17.57 6.94
CA PRO A 231 0.48 -18.85 6.28
C PRO A 231 -0.58 -18.78 5.17
N ASP A 232 -1.30 -17.66 5.06
CA ASP A 232 -2.47 -17.48 4.19
C ASP A 232 -2.34 -16.23 3.31
N TYR A 233 -1.11 -15.81 2.98
CA TYR A 233 -0.85 -14.62 2.19
C TYR A 233 -1.57 -14.63 0.84
N VAL A 234 -1.43 -15.71 0.06
CA VAL A 234 -1.92 -15.75 -1.33
C VAL A 234 -3.43 -15.63 -1.33
N MET A 235 -4.12 -16.36 -0.45
CA MET A 235 -5.56 -16.27 -0.29
C MET A 235 -6.01 -14.86 0.10
N ARG A 236 -5.38 -14.24 1.12
CA ARG A 236 -5.73 -12.89 1.57
C ARG A 236 -5.41 -11.83 0.53
N ASN A 237 -4.27 -11.96 -0.15
CA ASN A 237 -3.80 -11.06 -1.19
C ASN A 237 -4.73 -11.04 -2.40
N ARG A 238 -5.13 -12.21 -2.89
CA ARG A 238 -6.09 -12.31 -4.00
C ARG A 238 -7.43 -11.68 -3.64
N ALA A 239 -7.95 -11.95 -2.43
CA ALA A 239 -9.18 -11.33 -1.96
C ALA A 239 -9.06 -9.80 -1.82
N ALA A 240 -7.92 -9.31 -1.32
CA ALA A 240 -7.65 -7.89 -1.22
C ALA A 240 -7.57 -7.21 -2.60
N ILE A 241 -6.83 -7.79 -3.56
CA ILE A 241 -6.70 -7.25 -4.93
C ILE A 241 -8.07 -7.18 -5.62
N LEU A 242 -8.90 -8.21 -5.47
CA LEU A 242 -10.27 -8.20 -6.03
C LEU A 242 -11.12 -7.08 -5.43
N GLU A 243 -11.06 -6.87 -4.12
CA GLU A 243 -11.80 -5.77 -3.47
C GLU A 243 -11.24 -4.40 -3.90
N MET A 244 -9.92 -4.25 -4.00
CA MET A 244 -9.30 -3.02 -4.51
C MET A 244 -9.77 -2.73 -5.93
N HIS A 245 -9.71 -3.71 -6.83
CA HIS A 245 -10.19 -3.57 -8.21
C HIS A 245 -11.67 -3.22 -8.28
N ARG A 246 -12.52 -3.87 -7.48
CA ARG A 246 -13.96 -3.55 -7.40
C ARG A 246 -14.21 -2.07 -7.08
N GLN A 247 -13.37 -1.48 -6.24
CA GLN A 247 -13.52 -0.07 -5.84
C GLN A 247 -13.08 0.91 -6.93
N VAL A 248 -11.95 0.66 -7.58
CA VAL A 248 -11.30 1.68 -8.44
C VAL A 248 -11.22 1.32 -9.93
N GLY A 249 -11.44 0.05 -10.29
CA GLY A 249 -11.31 -0.47 -11.65
C GLY A 249 -9.86 -0.52 -12.17
N ASP A 250 -9.73 -0.63 -13.50
CA ASP A 250 -8.43 -0.61 -14.16
C ASP A 250 -7.77 0.77 -14.09
N LEU A 251 -6.44 0.81 -14.12
CA LEU A 251 -5.69 2.06 -14.00
C LEU A 251 -6.07 3.05 -15.11
N VAL A 252 -6.49 4.25 -14.73
CA VAL A 252 -6.77 5.39 -15.60
C VAL A 252 -5.62 6.38 -15.49
N ILE A 253 -5.00 6.67 -16.63
CA ILE A 253 -3.89 7.60 -16.77
C ILE A 253 -4.40 8.79 -17.60
N ASP A 254 -4.16 10.01 -17.13
CA ASP A 254 -4.59 11.23 -17.81
C ASP A 254 -3.72 11.56 -19.03
N GLY A 255 -4.09 12.61 -19.78
CA GLY A 255 -3.34 13.05 -20.96
C GLY A 255 -1.91 13.52 -20.69
N SER A 256 -1.53 13.73 -19.42
CA SER A 256 -0.16 14.08 -19.01
C SER A 256 0.68 12.86 -18.62
N GLY A 257 0.10 11.65 -18.69
CA GLY A 257 0.78 10.41 -18.32
C GLY A 257 0.74 10.11 -16.82
N VAL A 258 -0.12 10.79 -16.05
CA VAL A 258 -0.25 10.61 -14.60
C VAL A 258 -1.51 9.81 -14.26
N ALA A 259 -1.38 8.79 -13.40
CA ALA A 259 -2.52 8.03 -12.90
C ALA A 259 -3.41 8.89 -12.01
N VAL A 260 -4.72 8.78 -12.23
CA VAL A 260 -5.74 9.52 -11.50
C VAL A 260 -6.69 8.63 -10.71
N ARG A 261 -6.85 7.37 -11.13
CA ARG A 261 -7.68 6.37 -10.45
C ARG A 261 -7.29 4.97 -10.93
N GLY A 262 -7.49 3.94 -10.11
CA GLY A 262 -7.49 2.55 -10.55
C GLY A 262 -6.43 1.68 -9.89
N LEU A 263 -6.32 0.44 -10.34
CA LEU A 263 -5.42 -0.57 -9.76
C LEU A 263 -4.11 -0.69 -10.55
N LEU A 264 -2.98 -0.58 -9.83
CA LEU A 264 -1.64 -0.90 -10.30
C LEU A 264 -1.06 -2.01 -9.42
N VAL A 265 -0.74 -3.18 -9.98
CA VAL A 265 -0.18 -4.29 -9.18
C VAL A 265 1.34 -4.37 -9.33
N ARG A 266 2.06 -4.49 -8.22
CA ARG A 266 3.49 -4.75 -8.21
C ARG A 266 3.79 -6.23 -8.07
N HIS A 267 4.76 -6.73 -8.82
CA HIS A 267 5.24 -8.10 -8.72
C HIS A 267 6.76 -8.14 -8.70
N LEU A 268 7.34 -8.32 -7.51
CA LEU A 268 8.78 -8.48 -7.34
C LEU A 268 9.21 -9.86 -7.80
N VAL A 269 10.06 -9.93 -8.82
CA VAL A 269 10.64 -11.20 -9.26
C VAL A 269 11.61 -11.69 -8.19
N LEU A 270 11.43 -12.94 -7.74
CA LEU A 270 12.28 -13.57 -6.73
C LEU A 270 13.17 -14.67 -7.35
N PRO A 271 14.42 -14.82 -6.87
CA PRO A 271 15.34 -15.86 -7.32
C PRO A 271 14.74 -17.27 -7.24
N GLY A 272 15.04 -18.11 -8.22
CA GLY A 272 14.59 -19.50 -8.30
C GLY A 272 13.09 -19.64 -8.57
N GLY A 273 12.44 -18.59 -9.11
CA GLY A 273 11.01 -18.62 -9.42
C GLY A 273 10.09 -18.60 -8.19
N LEU A 274 10.61 -18.24 -7.02
CA LEU A 274 9.89 -18.31 -5.75
C LEU A 274 8.59 -17.48 -5.73
N ALA A 275 8.53 -16.39 -6.51
CA ALA A 275 7.34 -15.56 -6.60
C ALA A 275 6.16 -16.27 -7.29
N GLY A 276 6.42 -17.31 -8.11
CA GLY A 276 5.38 -18.00 -8.88
C GLY A 276 4.72 -17.09 -9.91
N THR A 277 5.52 -16.34 -10.68
CA THR A 277 5.04 -15.27 -11.57
C THR A 277 3.91 -15.71 -12.49
N ALA A 278 4.03 -16.85 -13.18
CA ALA A 278 3.01 -17.31 -14.12
C ALA A 278 1.62 -17.46 -13.47
N ASP A 279 1.56 -17.95 -12.23
CA ASP A 279 0.30 -18.11 -11.50
C ASP A 279 -0.27 -16.78 -11.00
N VAL A 280 0.60 -15.83 -10.61
CA VAL A 280 0.19 -14.47 -10.28
C VAL A 280 -0.41 -13.78 -11.52
N MET A 281 0.26 -13.85 -12.67
CA MET A 281 -0.22 -13.21 -13.90
C MET A 281 -1.52 -13.84 -14.40
N ASN A 282 -1.65 -15.17 -14.35
CA ASN A 282 -2.90 -15.85 -14.67
C ASN A 282 -4.05 -15.45 -13.74
N PHE A 283 -3.79 -15.26 -12.44
CA PHE A 283 -4.79 -14.75 -11.50
C PHE A 283 -5.26 -13.35 -11.90
N LEU A 284 -4.33 -12.43 -12.17
CA LEU A 284 -4.66 -11.06 -12.55
C LEU A 284 -5.53 -11.02 -13.82
N VAL A 285 -5.14 -11.72 -14.87
CA VAL A 285 -5.90 -11.72 -16.13
C VAL A 285 -7.28 -12.37 -15.98
N ARG A 286 -7.35 -13.53 -15.31
CA ARG A 286 -8.58 -14.34 -15.29
C ARG A 286 -9.61 -13.88 -14.28
N GLN A 287 -9.18 -13.22 -13.20
CA GLN A 287 -10.07 -12.89 -12.08
C GLN A 287 -10.14 -11.39 -11.78
N VAL A 288 -9.12 -10.60 -12.18
CA VAL A 288 -9.10 -9.15 -11.94
C VAL A 288 -9.48 -8.42 -13.22
N SER A 289 -8.57 -8.36 -14.19
CA SER A 289 -8.81 -7.77 -15.51
C SER A 289 -7.62 -8.06 -16.44
N PRO A 290 -7.83 -8.37 -17.73
CA PRO A 290 -6.76 -8.39 -18.73
C PRO A 290 -6.06 -7.02 -18.90
N ASP A 291 -6.73 -5.93 -18.52
CA ASP A 291 -6.22 -4.54 -18.57
C ASP A 291 -5.58 -4.07 -17.25
N THR A 292 -5.29 -5.01 -16.34
CA THR A 292 -4.55 -4.70 -15.11
C THR A 292 -3.18 -4.15 -15.46
N TYR A 293 -2.84 -2.96 -14.92
CA TYR A 293 -1.49 -2.42 -15.06
C TYR A 293 -0.56 -3.10 -14.07
N VAL A 294 0.58 -3.64 -14.54
CA VAL A 294 1.49 -4.43 -13.72
C VAL A 294 2.92 -3.90 -13.81
N ASN A 295 3.54 -3.64 -12.67
CA ASN A 295 4.97 -3.41 -12.57
C ASN A 295 5.68 -4.73 -12.21
N ILE A 296 6.38 -5.33 -13.18
CA ILE A 296 7.23 -6.51 -12.95
C ILE A 296 8.63 -6.02 -12.59
N MET A 297 8.98 -6.15 -11.32
CA MET A 297 10.17 -5.50 -10.77
C MET A 297 11.38 -6.44 -10.78
N ALA A 298 12.46 -5.99 -11.43
CA ALA A 298 13.77 -6.65 -11.41
C ALA A 298 14.63 -6.29 -10.18
N GLN A 299 14.08 -5.52 -9.25
CA GLN A 299 14.82 -4.78 -8.22
C GLN A 299 15.24 -5.63 -7.02
N TYR A 300 15.00 -6.94 -7.05
CA TYR A 300 15.36 -7.81 -5.95
C TYR A 300 16.87 -7.81 -5.71
N HIS A 301 17.25 -7.58 -4.44
CA HIS A 301 18.56 -7.90 -3.94
C HIS A 301 18.46 -8.48 -2.52
N PRO A 302 19.45 -9.29 -2.09
CA PRO A 302 19.52 -9.74 -0.71
C PRO A 302 19.50 -8.55 0.26
N ALA A 303 18.60 -8.58 1.24
CA ALA A 303 18.40 -7.54 2.24
C ALA A 303 17.75 -8.12 3.51
N GLY A 304 17.72 -7.34 4.59
CA GLY A 304 17.07 -7.72 5.84
C GLY A 304 17.65 -8.98 6.48
N ALA A 305 16.78 -9.82 7.05
CA ALA A 305 17.16 -11.04 7.75
C ALA A 305 17.91 -12.06 6.89
N VAL A 306 17.79 -12.00 5.55
CA VAL A 306 18.55 -12.88 4.63
C VAL A 306 20.06 -12.70 4.76
N LEU A 307 20.52 -11.51 5.16
CA LEU A 307 21.94 -11.19 5.35
C LEU A 307 22.48 -11.58 6.74
N LEU A 308 21.63 -12.00 7.67
CA LEU A 308 22.05 -12.30 9.04
C LEU A 308 22.51 -13.76 9.19
N PRO A 309 23.66 -14.04 9.83
CA PRO A 309 24.20 -15.40 9.98
C PRO A 309 23.33 -16.35 10.84
N ALA A 310 22.54 -15.79 11.76
CA ALA A 310 21.76 -16.51 12.76
C ALA A 310 20.38 -15.84 13.01
N ALA A 311 19.68 -15.44 11.94
CA ALA A 311 18.32 -14.93 12.10
C ALA A 311 17.43 -15.98 12.81
N PRO A 312 16.44 -15.57 13.63
CA PRO A 312 15.45 -16.49 14.22
C PRO A 312 14.58 -17.22 13.16
N SER A 313 14.80 -16.92 11.89
CA SER A 313 14.23 -17.56 10.71
C SER A 313 15.28 -18.31 9.87
N ALA A 314 16.50 -18.57 10.37
CA ALA A 314 17.54 -19.30 9.64
C ALA A 314 17.02 -20.65 9.13
N GLU A 315 16.23 -21.36 9.96
CA GLU A 315 15.55 -22.59 9.57
C GLU A 315 14.50 -22.37 8.46
N ASN A 316 13.77 -21.25 8.47
CA ASN A 316 12.80 -20.90 7.43
C ASN A 316 13.48 -20.42 6.13
N ILE A 317 14.60 -19.71 6.22
CA ILE A 317 15.37 -19.23 5.05
C ILE A 317 16.04 -20.43 4.36
N GLU A 318 16.61 -21.34 5.13
CA GLU A 318 17.31 -22.53 4.62
C GLU A 318 16.32 -23.56 4.05
N LYS A 319 15.13 -23.72 4.66
CA LYS A 319 14.06 -24.59 4.16
C LYS A 319 13.26 -23.98 3.01
N CYS A 320 12.99 -22.68 3.02
CA CYS A 320 12.07 -22.08 2.04
C CYS A 320 12.79 -21.42 0.86
N ALA A 321 14.04 -20.97 1.00
CA ALA A 321 14.60 -20.11 -0.04
C ALA A 321 16.14 -19.88 0.03
N PRO A 322 16.98 -20.91 -0.18
CA PRO A 322 18.44 -20.73 -0.31
C PRO A 322 18.81 -19.71 -1.39
N ASN A 323 17.96 -19.58 -2.42
CA ASN A 323 18.15 -18.66 -3.54
C ASN A 323 18.00 -17.17 -3.18
N LEU A 324 17.43 -16.79 -2.02
CA LEU A 324 17.30 -15.38 -1.63
C LEU A 324 18.64 -14.71 -1.31
N ARG A 325 19.72 -15.48 -1.13
CA ARG A 325 21.07 -14.91 -0.89
C ARG A 325 21.77 -14.40 -2.14
N ARG A 326 21.12 -14.41 -3.30
CA ARG A 326 21.64 -13.85 -4.56
C ARG A 326 20.64 -12.91 -5.21
N ARG A 327 21.09 -12.07 -6.12
CA ARG A 327 20.20 -11.33 -7.03
C ARG A 327 19.53 -12.27 -8.04
N ILE A 328 18.47 -11.80 -8.67
CA ILE A 328 17.88 -12.49 -9.82
C ILE A 328 18.83 -12.46 -11.02
N THR A 329 18.70 -13.44 -11.91
CA THR A 329 19.40 -13.43 -13.20
C THR A 329 18.56 -12.70 -14.26
N SER A 330 19.19 -12.34 -15.38
CA SER A 330 18.48 -11.74 -16.52
C SER A 330 17.42 -12.69 -17.10
N GLU A 331 17.68 -13.99 -17.11
CA GLU A 331 16.75 -15.03 -17.57
C GLU A 331 15.53 -15.13 -16.66
N GLU A 332 15.70 -15.03 -15.35
CA GLU A 332 14.58 -15.04 -14.39
C GLU A 332 13.66 -13.84 -14.61
N TYR A 333 14.23 -12.66 -14.85
CA TYR A 333 13.46 -11.46 -15.16
C TYR A 333 12.76 -11.57 -16.52
N GLN A 334 13.48 -11.98 -17.58
CA GLN A 334 12.91 -12.15 -18.91
C GLN A 334 11.81 -13.21 -18.92
N GLY A 335 11.98 -14.30 -18.18
CA GLY A 335 10.96 -15.33 -17.98
C GLY A 335 9.71 -14.80 -17.29
N ALA A 336 9.86 -13.91 -16.30
CA ALA A 336 8.72 -13.28 -15.64
C ALA A 336 7.94 -12.34 -16.59
N VAL A 337 8.64 -11.55 -17.41
CA VAL A 337 8.02 -10.70 -18.42
C VAL A 337 7.32 -11.53 -19.51
N ALA A 338 7.94 -12.62 -19.97
CA ALA A 338 7.34 -13.55 -20.91
C ALA A 338 6.05 -14.17 -20.34
N ALA A 339 6.09 -14.66 -19.10
CA ALA A 339 4.92 -15.24 -18.43
C ALA A 339 3.74 -14.26 -18.32
N ALA A 340 4.01 -12.96 -18.11
CA ALA A 340 2.95 -11.94 -18.11
C ALA A 340 2.33 -11.76 -19.50
N ARG A 341 3.14 -11.70 -20.56
CA ARG A 341 2.66 -11.60 -21.94
C ARG A 341 1.88 -12.85 -22.37
N ASP A 342 2.37 -14.03 -22.03
CA ASP A 342 1.74 -15.31 -22.33
C ASP A 342 0.39 -15.46 -21.61
N ALA A 343 0.26 -14.90 -20.40
CA ALA A 343 -1.01 -14.83 -19.69
C ALA A 343 -2.01 -13.84 -20.31
N GLY A 344 -1.55 -12.91 -21.15
CA GLY A 344 -2.38 -11.92 -21.84
C GLY A 344 -2.30 -10.49 -21.28
N LEU A 345 -1.36 -10.20 -20.35
CA LEU A 345 -1.13 -8.83 -19.87
C LEU A 345 -0.33 -8.03 -20.90
N TRP A 346 -0.80 -6.81 -21.17
CA TRP A 346 -0.16 -5.92 -22.14
C TRP A 346 0.27 -4.57 -21.54
N ARG A 347 -0.29 -4.17 -20.39
CA ARG A 347 0.02 -2.92 -19.68
C ARG A 347 1.09 -3.12 -18.63
N LEU A 348 2.34 -3.30 -19.09
CA LEU A 348 3.48 -3.45 -18.19
C LEU A 348 4.17 -2.09 -17.99
N ASP A 349 4.52 -1.79 -16.74
CA ASP A 349 5.38 -0.64 -16.41
C ASP A 349 6.75 -0.78 -17.09
N ARG A 350 7.39 0.35 -17.38
CA ARG A 350 8.59 0.42 -18.21
C ARG A 350 9.84 0.80 -17.43
#